data_AF-A0A349Z7E4-F1
#
_entry.id   AF-A0A349Z7E4-F1
#
_cell.length_a   1.000
_cell.length_b   1.000
_cell.length_c   1.000
_cell.angle_alpha   90.00
_cell.angle_beta   90.00
_cell.angle_gamma   90.00
#
_symmetry.space_group_name_H-M   'P 1'
#
loop_
_entity.id
_entity.type
_entity.pdbx_description
1 polymer ?
#
loop_
_entity_poly.entity_id
_entity_poly.type
_entity_poly.pdbx_seq_one_letter_code
_entity_poly.pdbx_strand_id
1 'polypeptide(L)'
;LFSWSAIGARTSESQTHREMASGLSMPVGFKNGTDGSLDIAVNALRSAASSHRFMGINKQGQVSIIETAGNPDGHIILRGGKQPNYDSVCVSECEEWMDKAGLTAGLVVDCSHANSNKDYRRQPLVAKNVVNQILEGNQSIIGIMLESHLKEGNQKSDGVDFKDLEYGVSITDGCIDWETTESLLDQMRDKLITVLPLRQNKRTELA
;
A
#
# COMPACT_ATOMS: atom_id res chain seq x y z
N LEU A 1 -13.33 9.66 8.33
CA LEU A 1 -13.00 8.29 8.81
C LEU A 1 -11.82 7.72 8.03
N PHE A 2 -11.87 7.69 6.69
CA PHE A 2 -10.72 7.29 5.86
C PHE A 2 -10.01 8.51 5.26
N SER A 3 -8.69 8.49 5.30
CA SER A 3 -7.82 9.49 4.65
C SER A 3 -6.98 8.89 3.51
N TRP A 4 -6.96 7.57 3.40
CA TRP A 4 -6.26 6.77 2.40
C TRP A 4 -6.96 5.42 2.29
N SER A 5 -6.90 4.76 1.14
CA SER A 5 -7.52 3.45 0.92
C SER A 5 -6.64 2.53 0.09
N ALA A 6 -6.79 1.22 0.27
CA ALA A 6 -6.13 0.20 -0.53
C ALA A 6 -7.14 -0.75 -1.17
N ILE A 7 -6.88 -1.11 -2.42
CA ILE A 7 -7.54 -2.23 -3.10
C ILE A 7 -6.62 -3.45 -3.01
N GLY A 8 -7.17 -4.56 -2.50
CA GLY A 8 -6.43 -5.78 -2.26
C GLY A 8 -5.99 -6.49 -3.55
N ALA A 9 -4.91 -7.27 -3.48
CA ALA A 9 -4.28 -7.92 -4.63
C ALA A 9 -5.23 -8.84 -5.44
N ARG A 10 -6.23 -9.45 -4.78
CA ARG A 10 -7.22 -10.34 -5.42
C ARG A 10 -8.36 -9.58 -6.11
N THR A 11 -8.48 -8.28 -5.85
CA THR A 11 -9.56 -7.42 -6.35
C THR A 11 -9.03 -6.28 -7.22
N SER A 12 -7.72 -6.09 -7.32
CA SER A 12 -7.11 -5.10 -8.24
C SER A 12 -7.51 -5.33 -9.70
N GLU A 13 -7.80 -6.57 -10.10
CA GLU A 13 -8.30 -6.90 -11.44
C GLU A 13 -9.81 -6.69 -11.60
N SER A 14 -10.55 -6.59 -10.48
CA SER A 14 -12.01 -6.47 -10.50
C SER A 14 -12.45 -5.09 -10.98
N GLN A 15 -13.20 -5.06 -12.08
CA GLN A 15 -13.75 -3.84 -12.64
C GLN A 15 -14.62 -3.06 -11.63
N THR A 16 -15.45 -3.75 -10.86
CA THR A 16 -16.28 -3.13 -9.80
C THR A 16 -15.44 -2.38 -8.75
N HIS A 17 -14.25 -2.90 -8.41
CA HIS A 17 -13.37 -2.23 -7.45
C HIS A 17 -12.66 -1.02 -8.06
N ARG A 18 -12.35 -1.06 -9.37
CA ARG A 18 -11.78 0.08 -10.11
C ARG A 18 -12.78 1.22 -10.25
N GLU A 19 -14.03 0.88 -10.55
CA GLU A 19 -15.18 1.81 -10.59
C GLU A 19 -15.49 2.42 -9.22
N MET A 20 -15.40 1.62 -8.15
CA MET A 20 -15.54 2.14 -6.81
C MET A 20 -14.39 3.11 -6.48
N ALA A 21 -13.15 2.75 -6.79
CA ALA A 21 -11.97 3.56 -6.53
C ALA A 21 -11.97 4.90 -7.25
N SER A 22 -12.56 4.98 -8.46
CA SER A 22 -12.69 6.23 -9.22
C SER A 22 -13.63 7.25 -8.57
N GLY A 23 -14.51 6.82 -7.66
CA GLY A 23 -15.43 7.66 -6.91
C GLY A 23 -14.99 7.99 -5.49
N LEU A 24 -13.86 7.44 -5.03
CA LEU A 24 -13.36 7.65 -3.68
C LEU A 24 -12.76 9.05 -3.52
N SER A 25 -13.07 9.73 -2.41
CA SER A 25 -12.66 11.12 -2.13
C SER A 25 -11.30 11.23 -1.43
N MET A 26 -10.45 10.21 -1.58
CA MET A 26 -9.13 10.11 -0.96
C MET A 26 -8.19 9.30 -1.88
N PRO A 27 -6.86 9.37 -1.68
CA PRO A 27 -5.91 8.58 -2.46
C PRO A 27 -6.13 7.07 -2.32
N VAL A 28 -5.91 6.34 -3.41
CA VAL A 28 -6.15 4.88 -3.47
C VAL A 28 -4.89 4.15 -3.96
N GLY A 29 -4.44 3.19 -3.15
CA GLY A 29 -3.33 2.30 -3.50
C GLY A 29 -3.83 0.97 -4.07
N PHE A 30 -3.28 0.53 -5.20
CA PHE A 30 -3.58 -0.79 -5.77
C PHE A 30 -2.42 -1.74 -5.51
N LYS A 31 -2.71 -2.85 -4.80
CA LYS A 31 -1.72 -3.92 -4.62
C LYS A 31 -1.42 -4.61 -5.95
N ASN A 32 -0.15 -4.89 -6.22
CA ASN A 32 0.25 -5.80 -7.30
C ASN A 32 -0.40 -7.18 -7.12
N GLY A 33 -0.51 -7.95 -8.21
CA GLY A 33 -1.13 -9.27 -8.20
C GLY A 33 -0.41 -10.24 -7.27
N THR A 34 -1.09 -11.28 -6.80
CA THR A 34 -0.55 -12.22 -5.80
C THR A 34 0.66 -13.02 -6.29
N ASP A 35 0.88 -13.08 -7.59
CA ASP A 35 2.04 -13.69 -8.24
C ASP A 35 3.21 -12.72 -8.44
N GLY A 36 3.00 -11.42 -8.26
CA GLY A 36 3.98 -10.34 -8.46
C GLY A 36 3.65 -9.41 -9.65
N SER A 37 2.58 -9.71 -10.41
CA SER A 37 2.20 -8.97 -11.62
C SER A 37 1.88 -7.49 -11.35
N LEU A 38 2.56 -6.60 -12.09
CA LEU A 38 2.38 -5.15 -12.01
C LEU A 38 1.33 -4.62 -12.98
N ASP A 39 1.13 -5.28 -14.11
CA ASP A 39 0.16 -4.90 -15.15
C ASP A 39 -1.27 -4.79 -14.60
N ILE A 40 -1.66 -5.71 -13.71
CA ILE A 40 -2.98 -5.68 -13.05
C ILE A 40 -3.17 -4.37 -12.28
N ALA A 41 -2.18 -3.96 -11.50
CA ALA A 41 -2.26 -2.77 -10.66
C ALA A 41 -2.13 -1.48 -11.47
N VAL A 42 -1.25 -1.45 -12.48
CA VAL A 42 -1.11 -0.31 -13.41
C VAL A 42 -2.38 -0.09 -14.21
N ASN A 43 -3.00 -1.15 -14.73
CA ASN A 43 -4.28 -1.05 -15.42
C ASN A 43 -5.41 -0.59 -14.49
N ALA A 44 -5.38 -1.03 -13.22
CA ALA A 44 -6.34 -0.58 -12.23
C ALA A 44 -6.20 0.92 -11.94
N LEU A 45 -4.98 1.44 -11.83
CA LEU A 45 -4.73 2.88 -11.69
C LEU A 45 -5.27 3.69 -12.85
N ARG A 46 -4.96 3.28 -14.09
CA ARG A 46 -5.47 3.97 -15.29
C ARG A 46 -6.99 3.97 -15.33
N SER A 47 -7.60 2.85 -14.96
CA SER A 47 -9.06 2.73 -14.89
C SER A 47 -9.64 3.65 -13.82
N ALA A 48 -9.10 3.62 -12.60
CA ALA A 48 -9.57 4.45 -11.50
C ALA A 48 -9.41 5.95 -11.77
N ALA A 49 -8.38 6.36 -12.51
CA ALA A 49 -8.19 7.75 -12.93
C ALA A 49 -9.22 8.25 -13.97
N SER A 50 -10.01 7.34 -14.56
CA SER A 50 -11.02 7.67 -15.57
C SER A 50 -12.42 7.77 -14.96
N SER A 51 -13.32 8.52 -15.62
CA SER A 51 -14.73 8.57 -15.26
C SER A 51 -15.42 7.23 -15.56
N HIS A 52 -16.33 6.82 -14.67
CA HIS A 52 -17.16 5.62 -14.82
C HIS A 52 -18.63 5.91 -14.55
N ARG A 53 -19.50 5.06 -15.12
CA ARG A 53 -20.93 4.97 -14.78
C ARG A 53 -21.30 3.52 -14.49
N PHE A 54 -21.81 3.24 -13.30
CA PHE A 54 -22.09 1.87 -12.84
C PHE A 54 -23.29 1.83 -11.87
N MET A 55 -23.85 0.64 -11.64
CA MET A 55 -24.91 0.45 -10.65
C MET A 55 -24.32 0.35 -9.24
N GLY A 56 -24.86 1.12 -8.30
CA GLY A 56 -24.47 1.08 -6.90
C GLY A 56 -25.61 1.47 -5.97
N ILE A 57 -25.29 1.71 -4.69
CA ILE A 57 -26.27 2.05 -3.66
C ILE A 57 -26.06 3.51 -3.22
N ASN A 58 -27.13 4.31 -3.22
CA ASN A 58 -27.07 5.69 -2.75
C ASN A 58 -27.10 5.79 -1.21
N LYS A 59 -26.99 7.00 -0.66
CA LYS A 59 -26.99 7.23 0.80
C LYS A 59 -28.31 6.85 1.48
N GLN A 60 -29.39 6.66 0.74
CA GLN A 60 -30.70 6.22 1.23
C GLN A 60 -30.87 4.69 1.15
N GLY A 61 -29.84 3.96 0.71
CA GLY A 61 -29.90 2.50 0.61
C GLY A 61 -30.61 1.99 -0.66
N GLN A 62 -30.81 2.84 -1.67
CA GLN A 62 -31.49 2.47 -2.91
C GLN A 62 -30.51 2.20 -4.04
N VAL A 63 -30.86 1.27 -4.93
CA VAL A 63 -30.12 1.02 -6.17
C VAL A 63 -30.21 2.26 -7.07
N SER A 64 -29.07 2.72 -7.57
CA SER A 64 -28.95 3.90 -8.41
C SER A 64 -27.79 3.77 -9.39
N ILE A 65 -27.82 4.56 -10.46
CA ILE A 65 -26.66 4.74 -11.34
C ILE A 65 -25.75 5.77 -10.67
N ILE A 66 -24.50 5.38 -10.42
CA ILE A 66 -23.45 6.25 -9.89
C ILE A 66 -22.56 6.68 -11.05
N GLU A 67 -22.26 7.97 -11.10
CA GLU A 67 -21.28 8.56 -12.01
C GLU A 67 -20.10 9.11 -11.20
N THR A 68 -18.88 8.83 -11.64
CA THR A 68 -17.65 9.26 -10.98
C THR A 68 -16.81 10.09 -11.93
N ALA A 69 -16.03 11.04 -11.40
CA ALA A 69 -15.15 11.88 -12.22
C ALA A 69 -13.81 11.21 -12.57
N GLY A 70 -13.47 10.12 -11.89
CA GLY A 70 -12.11 9.59 -11.86
C GLY A 70 -11.36 10.05 -10.61
N ASN A 71 -10.44 9.23 -10.14
CA ASN A 71 -9.56 9.48 -9.02
C ASN A 71 -8.10 9.53 -9.51
N PRO A 72 -7.52 10.73 -9.67
CA PRO A 72 -6.14 10.88 -10.14
C PRO A 72 -5.10 10.52 -9.07
N ASP A 73 -5.50 10.42 -7.80
CA ASP A 73 -4.61 10.24 -6.65
C ASP A 73 -4.29 8.76 -6.38
N GLY A 74 -4.01 8.03 -7.47
CA GLY A 74 -3.69 6.61 -7.45
C GLY A 74 -2.19 6.33 -7.28
N HIS A 75 -1.84 5.23 -6.61
CA HIS A 75 -0.45 4.74 -6.51
C HIS A 75 -0.40 3.20 -6.46
N ILE A 76 0.78 2.62 -6.72
CA ILE A 76 1.01 1.16 -6.63
C ILE A 76 1.44 0.79 -5.21
N ILE A 77 0.94 -0.34 -4.72
CA ILE A 77 1.44 -0.99 -3.50
C ILE A 77 2.24 -2.24 -3.89
N LEU A 78 3.56 -2.21 -3.71
CA LEU A 78 4.46 -3.34 -3.90
C LEU A 78 4.43 -4.23 -2.65
N ARG A 79 3.89 -5.44 -2.78
CA ARG A 79 3.61 -6.37 -1.66
C ARG A 79 4.20 -7.76 -1.81
N GLY A 80 5.11 -7.92 -2.76
CA GLY A 80 5.71 -9.18 -3.20
C GLY A 80 4.75 -10.01 -4.06
N GLY A 81 5.18 -11.23 -4.34
CA GLY A 81 4.40 -12.23 -5.07
C GLY A 81 4.97 -13.61 -4.80
N LYS A 82 5.45 -14.29 -5.86
CA LYS A 82 6.28 -15.50 -5.70
C LYS A 82 7.62 -15.21 -5.02
N GLN A 83 8.13 -14.00 -5.18
CA GLN A 83 9.32 -13.47 -4.53
C GLN A 83 9.00 -12.08 -3.94
N PRO A 84 9.75 -11.60 -2.94
CA PRO A 84 9.73 -10.20 -2.55
C PRO A 84 10.02 -9.26 -3.73
N ASN A 85 9.42 -8.07 -3.73
CA ASN A 85 9.58 -7.06 -4.78
C ASN A 85 9.83 -5.65 -4.22
N TYR A 86 10.52 -5.55 -3.09
CA TYR A 86 10.82 -4.28 -2.41
C TYR A 86 12.19 -3.69 -2.76
N ASP A 87 13.06 -4.45 -3.43
CA ASP A 87 14.41 -3.98 -3.74
C ASP A 87 14.43 -2.94 -4.87
N SER A 88 15.59 -2.31 -5.07
CA SER A 88 15.76 -1.25 -6.05
C SER A 88 15.52 -1.69 -7.49
N VAL A 89 15.73 -2.98 -7.82
CA VAL A 89 15.49 -3.50 -9.16
C VAL A 89 13.99 -3.57 -9.42
N CYS A 90 13.24 -4.17 -8.50
CA CYS A 90 11.78 -4.25 -8.61
C CYS A 90 11.11 -2.86 -8.57
N VAL A 91 11.64 -1.93 -7.77
CA VAL A 91 11.17 -0.54 -7.74
C VAL A 91 11.39 0.13 -9.10
N SER A 92 12.59 0.02 -9.68
CA SER A 92 12.90 0.57 -11.00
C SER A 92 12.03 -0.05 -12.11
N GLU A 93 11.80 -1.37 -12.06
CA GLU A 93 10.88 -2.02 -13.01
C GLU A 93 9.46 -1.46 -12.90
N CYS A 94 8.97 -1.22 -11.68
CA CYS A 94 7.66 -0.62 -11.47
C CYS A 94 7.59 0.83 -11.98
N GLU A 95 8.65 1.61 -11.80
CA GLU A 95 8.76 2.96 -12.37
C GLU A 95 8.64 2.93 -13.89
N GLU A 96 9.35 2.02 -14.56
CA GLU A 96 9.26 1.86 -16.02
C GLU A 96 7.86 1.44 -16.49
N TRP A 97 7.19 0.56 -15.76
CA TRP A 97 5.81 0.16 -16.08
C TRP A 97 4.84 1.32 -15.97
N MET A 98 5.00 2.16 -14.94
CA MET A 98 4.18 3.37 -14.77
C MET A 98 4.47 4.41 -15.85
N ASP A 99 5.73 4.63 -16.19
CA ASP A 99 6.14 5.56 -17.25
C ASP A 99 5.60 5.13 -18.63
N LYS A 100 5.72 3.85 -18.99
CA LYS A 100 5.12 3.27 -20.22
C LYS A 100 3.60 3.42 -20.26
N ALA A 101 2.95 3.52 -19.10
CA ALA A 101 1.53 3.75 -18.96
C ALA A 101 1.13 5.23 -18.94
N GLY A 102 2.09 6.16 -19.01
CA GLY A 102 1.87 7.60 -18.91
C GLY A 102 1.46 8.07 -17.51
N LEU A 103 1.81 7.31 -16.47
CA LEU A 103 1.48 7.60 -15.08
C LEU A 103 2.71 8.09 -14.31
N THR A 104 2.51 9.05 -13.41
CA THR A 104 3.58 9.48 -12.49
C THR A 104 3.80 8.42 -11.42
N ALA A 105 5.04 7.97 -11.26
CA ALA A 105 5.38 6.91 -10.31
C ALA A 105 5.18 7.36 -8.85
N GLY A 106 4.20 6.74 -8.18
CA GLY A 106 3.99 6.79 -6.74
C GLY A 106 3.90 5.37 -6.21
N LEU A 107 4.83 5.00 -5.32
CA LEU A 107 4.95 3.64 -4.82
C LEU A 107 4.86 3.61 -3.29
N VAL A 108 4.05 2.68 -2.77
CA VAL A 108 4.06 2.30 -1.36
C VAL A 108 4.59 0.88 -1.25
N VAL A 109 5.56 0.64 -0.38
CA VAL A 109 6.10 -0.70 -0.16
C VAL A 109 5.46 -1.34 1.06
N ASP A 110 4.67 -2.39 0.85
CA ASP A 110 4.13 -3.25 1.91
C ASP A 110 5.28 -4.12 2.45
N CYS A 111 5.68 -3.85 3.70
CA CYS A 111 6.81 -4.51 4.33
C CYS A 111 6.44 -5.92 4.85
N SER A 112 5.15 -6.27 4.88
CA SER A 112 4.62 -7.55 5.35
C SER A 112 4.41 -8.53 4.18
N HIS A 113 3.46 -9.45 4.33
CA HIS A 113 2.99 -10.36 3.30
C HIS A 113 4.11 -11.09 2.55
N ALA A 114 4.13 -11.05 1.22
CA ALA A 114 5.14 -11.77 0.44
C ALA A 114 6.51 -11.08 0.50
N ASN A 115 6.57 -9.78 0.79
CA ASN A 115 7.84 -9.08 1.00
C ASN A 115 8.55 -9.53 2.28
N SER A 116 7.80 -9.92 3.31
CA SER A 116 8.34 -10.51 4.53
C SER A 116 8.49 -12.05 4.46
N ASN A 117 8.18 -12.68 3.32
CA ASN A 117 7.95 -14.13 3.22
C ASN A 117 7.01 -14.67 4.31
N LYS A 118 5.99 -13.88 4.70
CA LYS A 118 5.04 -14.15 5.79
C LYS A 118 5.69 -14.31 7.17
N ASP A 119 6.90 -13.79 7.36
CA ASP A 119 7.53 -13.69 8.67
C ASP A 119 7.55 -12.23 9.11
N TYR A 120 6.66 -11.88 10.05
CA TYR A 120 6.49 -10.50 10.54
C TYR A 120 7.78 -9.89 11.07
N ARG A 121 8.71 -10.70 11.58
CA ARG A 121 10.03 -10.27 12.08
C ARG A 121 10.91 -9.69 10.98
N ARG A 122 10.58 -9.92 9.71
CA ARG A 122 11.32 -9.39 8.55
C ARG A 122 10.82 -8.03 8.09
N GLN A 123 9.69 -7.53 8.58
CA GLN A 123 9.20 -6.19 8.20
C GLN A 123 10.25 -5.07 8.42
N PRO A 124 11.00 -5.02 9.54
CA PRO A 124 12.03 -4.01 9.73
C PRO A 124 13.18 -4.09 8.71
N LEU A 125 13.51 -5.29 8.22
CA LEU A 125 14.51 -5.47 7.18
C LEU A 125 14.06 -4.82 5.86
N VAL A 126 12.80 -5.06 5.47
CA VAL A 126 12.20 -4.48 4.27
C VAL A 126 12.15 -2.96 4.37
N ALA A 127 11.66 -2.42 5.49
CA ALA A 127 11.61 -0.99 5.73
C ALA A 127 13.01 -0.33 5.68
N LYS A 128 14.04 -0.96 6.26
CA LYS A 128 15.42 -0.47 6.19
C LYS A 128 15.96 -0.43 4.75
N ASN A 129 15.61 -1.41 3.91
CA ASN A 129 15.98 -1.40 2.51
C ASN A 129 15.34 -0.22 1.77
N VAL A 130 14.06 0.03 2.00
CA VAL A 130 13.34 1.19 1.44
C VAL A 130 13.95 2.52 1.88
N VAL A 131 14.30 2.66 3.16
CA VAL A 131 14.97 3.86 3.68
C VAL A 131 16.28 4.09 2.92
N ASN A 132 17.10 3.06 2.73
CA ASN A 132 18.37 3.19 2.02
C ASN A 132 18.15 3.63 0.57
N GLN A 133 17.14 3.09 -0.13
CA GLN A 133 16.81 3.55 -1.48
C GLN A 133 16.44 5.04 -1.53
N ILE A 134 15.68 5.53 -0.54
CA ILE A 134 15.34 6.95 -0.44
C ILE A 134 16.61 7.80 -0.19
N LEU A 135 17.50 7.34 0.69
CA LEU A 135 18.79 8.00 0.94
C LEU A 135 19.69 8.04 -0.30
N GLU A 136 19.65 6.99 -1.12
CA GLU A 136 20.37 6.87 -2.39
C GLU A 136 19.70 7.67 -3.53
N GLY A 137 18.58 8.33 -3.25
CA GLY A 137 17.97 9.31 -4.14
C GLY A 137 16.66 8.89 -4.80
N ASN A 138 16.08 7.73 -4.45
CA ASN A 138 14.79 7.32 -5.00
C ASN A 138 13.69 8.37 -4.75
N GLN A 139 12.96 8.73 -5.81
CA GLN A 139 11.92 9.77 -5.78
C GLN A 139 10.49 9.24 -5.98
N SER A 140 10.31 7.94 -6.23
CA SER A 140 8.99 7.33 -6.49
C SER A 140 8.37 6.70 -5.25
N ILE A 141 9.18 6.21 -4.30
CA ILE A 141 8.68 5.61 -3.06
C ILE A 141 8.14 6.73 -2.16
N ILE A 142 6.81 6.78 -2.02
CA ILE A 142 6.10 7.81 -1.24
C ILE A 142 5.67 7.30 0.14
N GLY A 143 5.77 6.00 0.41
CA GLY A 143 5.42 5.45 1.71
C GLY A 143 5.80 3.98 1.87
N ILE A 144 5.56 3.49 3.08
CA ILE A 144 5.61 2.07 3.42
C ILE A 144 4.32 1.68 4.12
N MET A 145 4.01 0.39 4.15
CA MET A 145 2.93 -0.17 4.96
C MET A 145 3.50 -1.24 5.89
N LEU A 146 3.12 -1.17 7.17
CA LEU A 146 3.54 -2.08 8.24
C LEU A 146 2.31 -2.72 8.87
N GLU A 147 2.45 -3.98 9.28
CA GLU A 147 1.47 -4.68 10.12
C GLU A 147 2.04 -4.78 11.53
N SER A 148 1.56 -3.89 12.40
CA SER A 148 1.97 -3.76 13.79
C SER A 148 0.76 -3.87 14.72
N HIS A 149 0.99 -4.41 15.91
CA HIS A 149 -0.01 -4.46 16.98
C HIS A 149 0.67 -4.22 18.33
N LEU A 150 -0.11 -4.13 19.41
CA LEU A 150 0.42 -3.96 20.76
C LEU A 150 1.41 -5.07 21.17
N LYS A 151 1.15 -6.30 20.73
CA LYS A 151 2.02 -7.47 20.94
C LYS A 151 2.32 -8.13 19.60
N GLU A 152 3.46 -8.81 19.54
CA GLU A 152 3.93 -9.46 18.33
C GLU A 152 3.16 -10.75 17.98
N GLY A 153 3.36 -11.21 16.75
CA GLY A 153 2.84 -12.48 16.28
C GLY A 153 1.34 -12.45 16.02
N ASN A 154 0.73 -13.63 16.10
CA ASN A 154 -0.69 -13.85 15.92
C ASN A 154 -1.19 -15.00 16.81
N GLN A 155 -2.50 -15.09 16.94
CA GLN A 155 -3.21 -16.14 17.65
C GLN A 155 -4.37 -16.67 16.79
N LYS A 156 -4.84 -17.88 17.08
CA LYS A 156 -6.03 -18.44 16.43
C LYS A 156 -7.28 -17.99 17.17
N SER A 157 -8.31 -17.59 16.43
CA SER A 157 -9.64 -17.26 16.99
C SER A 157 -10.65 -18.38 16.85
N ASP A 158 -10.42 -19.35 15.96
CA ASP A 158 -11.40 -20.39 15.64
C ASP A 158 -11.63 -21.32 16.84
N GLY A 159 -12.86 -21.32 17.36
CA GLY A 159 -13.25 -22.14 18.51
C GLY A 159 -12.72 -21.63 19.86
N VAL A 160 -12.18 -20.42 19.92
CA VAL A 160 -11.70 -19.78 21.15
C VAL A 160 -12.74 -18.77 21.64
N ASP A 161 -13.07 -18.79 22.93
CA ASP A 161 -13.97 -17.79 23.53
C ASP A 161 -13.24 -16.43 23.58
N PHE A 162 -13.98 -15.34 23.36
CA PHE A 162 -13.43 -13.98 23.30
C PHE A 162 -12.62 -13.62 24.56
N LYS A 163 -13.05 -14.09 25.73
CA LYS A 163 -12.36 -13.84 27.01
C LYS A 163 -10.99 -14.52 27.12
N ASP A 164 -10.75 -15.55 26.32
CA ASP A 164 -9.52 -16.35 26.31
C ASP A 164 -8.54 -15.85 25.24
N LEU A 165 -8.94 -14.90 24.39
CA LEU A 165 -8.04 -14.24 23.44
C LEU A 165 -7.07 -13.32 24.16
N GLU A 166 -5.81 -13.40 23.76
CA GLU A 166 -4.79 -12.53 24.31
C GLU A 166 -5.00 -11.10 23.83
N TYR A 167 -5.12 -10.18 24.79
CA TYR A 167 -5.23 -8.76 24.48
C TYR A 167 -4.00 -8.27 23.72
N GLY A 168 -4.25 -7.59 22.60
CA GLY A 168 -3.20 -6.94 21.83
C GLY A 168 -2.47 -7.86 20.85
N VAL A 169 -2.91 -9.09 20.61
CA VAL A 169 -2.33 -10.02 19.63
C VAL A 169 -3.27 -10.20 18.43
N SER A 170 -2.75 -10.09 17.21
CA SER A 170 -3.51 -10.24 15.96
C SER A 170 -4.17 -11.62 15.86
N ILE A 171 -5.40 -11.70 15.34
CA ILE A 171 -6.08 -12.97 15.03
C ILE A 171 -5.92 -13.41 13.57
N THR A 172 -5.19 -12.63 12.76
CA THR A 172 -4.98 -12.89 11.33
C THR A 172 -3.49 -13.10 11.04
N ASP A 173 -2.86 -12.19 10.30
CA ASP A 173 -1.44 -12.23 10.00
C ASP A 173 -0.62 -11.77 11.21
N GLY A 174 0.60 -12.29 11.33
CA GLY A 174 1.52 -11.91 12.40
C GLY A 174 1.94 -10.45 12.30
N CYS A 175 1.97 -9.76 13.44
CA CYS A 175 2.39 -8.36 13.51
C CYS A 175 3.72 -8.20 14.26
N ILE A 176 4.45 -7.12 13.99
CA ILE A 176 5.48 -6.64 14.92
C ILE A 176 4.81 -6.01 16.15
N ASP A 177 5.48 -6.06 17.30
CA ASP A 177 5.02 -5.42 18.53
C ASP A 177 5.19 -3.89 18.51
N TRP A 178 4.74 -3.26 19.59
CA TRP A 178 4.80 -1.81 19.76
C TRP A 178 6.23 -1.30 19.83
N GLU A 179 7.09 -1.94 20.60
CA GLU A 179 8.48 -1.55 20.82
C GLU A 179 9.29 -1.62 19.52
N THR A 180 9.08 -2.66 18.71
CA THR A 180 9.70 -2.77 17.38
C THR A 180 9.18 -1.69 16.45
N THR A 181 7.89 -1.37 16.51
CA THR A 181 7.25 -0.33 15.68
C THR A 181 7.82 1.05 16.00
N GLU A 182 7.84 1.42 17.29
CA GLU A 182 8.40 2.68 17.77
C GLU A 182 9.87 2.82 17.36
N SER A 183 10.68 1.80 17.66
CA SER A 183 12.11 1.80 17.31
C SER A 183 12.36 1.91 15.81
N LEU A 184 11.54 1.24 14.98
CA LEU A 184 11.64 1.31 13.53
C LEU A 184 11.30 2.72 13.01
N LEU A 185 10.20 3.31 13.47
CA LEU A 185 9.78 4.65 13.05
C LEU A 185 10.79 5.72 13.47
N ASP A 186 11.36 5.61 14.67
CA ASP A 186 12.41 6.50 15.16
C ASP A 186 13.68 6.39 14.30
N GLN A 187 14.14 5.18 14.00
CA GLN A 187 15.29 4.96 13.12
C GLN A 187 15.05 5.51 11.71
N MET A 188 13.84 5.34 11.18
CA MET A 188 13.45 5.89 9.88
C MET A 188 13.48 7.42 9.91
N ARG A 189 12.86 8.04 10.92
CA ARG A 189 12.87 9.49 11.12
C ARG A 189 14.30 10.01 11.14
N ASP A 190 15.15 9.47 12.01
CA ASP A 190 16.50 9.98 12.23
C ASP A 190 17.34 9.94 10.95
N LYS A 191 17.14 8.91 10.11
CA LYS A 191 17.80 8.82 8.80
C LYS A 191 17.21 9.77 7.76
N LEU A 192 15.89 9.96 7.74
CA LEU A 192 15.17 10.64 6.67
C LEU A 192 14.86 12.11 6.95
N ILE A 193 15.11 12.61 8.17
CA ILE A 193 14.72 13.94 8.64
C ILE A 193 15.30 15.09 7.79
N THR A 194 16.47 14.88 7.18
CA THR A 194 17.10 15.87 6.28
C THR A 194 16.72 15.65 4.81
N VAL A 195 16.51 14.40 4.40
CA VAL A 195 16.29 14.04 2.98
C VAL A 195 14.86 14.31 2.53
N LEU A 196 13.86 14.00 3.35
CA LEU A 196 12.45 14.17 2.97
C LEU A 196 12.05 15.64 2.75
N PRO A 197 12.46 16.61 3.59
CA PRO A 197 12.16 18.03 3.32
C PRO A 197 12.76 18.53 2.00
N LEU A 198 13.99 18.13 1.67
CA LEU A 198 14.64 18.48 0.39
C LEU A 198 13.83 17.94 -0.80
N ARG A 199 13.35 16.71 -0.70
CA ARG A 199 12.49 16.09 -1.71
C ARG A 199 11.15 16.81 -1.86
N GLN A 200 10.53 17.24 -0.76
CA GLN A 200 9.28 18.00 -0.79
C GLN A 200 9.46 19.35 -1.49
N ASN A 201 10.50 20.11 -1.14
CA ASN A 201 10.80 21.39 -1.78
C ASN A 201 10.94 21.24 -3.30
N LYS A 202 11.70 20.23 -3.75
CA LYS A 202 11.87 19.95 -5.18
C LYS A 202 10.54 19.64 -5.88
N ARG A 203 9.62 18.93 -5.22
CA ARG A 203 8.29 18.65 -5.79
C ARG A 203 7.42 19.90 -5.87
N THR A 204 7.49 20.77 -4.87
CA THR A 204 6.78 22.05 -4.87
C THR A 204 7.30 23.01 -5.94
N GLU A 205 8.60 23.01 -6.23
CA GLU A 205 9.18 23.81 -7.31
C GLU A 205 8.76 23.34 -8.71
N LEU A 206 8.42 22.06 -8.87
CA LEU A 206 8.03 21.44 -10.15
C LEU A 206 6.52 21.48 -10.42
N ALA A 207 5.69 21.76 -9.40
CA ALA A 207 4.23 21.77 -9.47
C ALA A 207 3.70 23.18 -9.75
#